data_AF-A0A380BVD4-F1
#
_entry.id   AF-A0A380BVD4-F1
#
_cell.length_a   1.000
_cell.length_b   1.000
_cell.length_c   1.000
_cell.angle_alpha   90.00
_cell.angle_beta   90.00
_cell.angle_gamma   90.00
#
_symmetry.space_group_name_H-M   'P 1'
#
loop_
_entity.id
_entity.type
_entity.pdbx_description
1 polymer ?
#
loop_
_entity_poly.entity_id
_entity_poly.type
_entity_poly.pdbx_seq_one_letter_code
_entity_poly.pdbx_strand_id
1 'polypeptide(L)'
;MLKQTISIAVMASMATLAGGCASTQEVANAPVPVDAQTLQSNLASQEASIVNVIAQAQNQQQQHLDALNTQLQGLQQQMKKLQQPPKETIKEVQVPAPCEASPIGDKYILGEVESVFIDELNASFDTRIDTGAESSSLDARNIILFERDGAQWVRFDVMINGADAPGKTFESKVVRFVRIKQDADEKDDRRPVIHAHLKIGKYAAETDLNLTDRSHLEYPLLLGRKFMKDIAVVDVGQAYLHGKAKDLVISSHK
;
A
#
# COMPACT_ATOMS: atom_id res chain seq x y z
N MET A 1 -1.46 32.51 31.10
CA MET A 1 -0.47 33.10 32.02
C MET A 1 -0.25 34.56 31.64
N LEU A 2 -0.41 35.43 32.64
CA LEU A 2 0.03 36.83 32.78
C LEU A 2 0.29 37.65 31.51
N LYS A 3 -0.63 38.58 31.22
CA LYS A 3 -0.34 39.82 30.51
C LYS A 3 -0.05 40.90 31.56
N GLN A 4 1.17 41.46 31.56
CA GLN A 4 1.52 42.62 32.39
C GLN A 4 1.51 43.89 31.54
N THR A 5 0.71 44.84 31.99
CA THR A 5 0.59 46.23 31.56
C THR A 5 1.66 47.08 32.23
N ILE A 6 2.27 48.01 31.49
CA ILE A 6 3.02 49.14 32.07
C ILE A 6 2.43 50.44 31.48
N SER A 7 1.80 51.22 32.35
CA SER A 7 1.33 52.58 32.11
C SER A 7 2.41 53.56 32.59
N ILE A 8 2.67 54.64 31.85
CA ILE A 8 3.20 55.88 32.43
C ILE A 8 2.42 57.06 31.84
N ALA A 9 1.72 57.75 32.73
CA ALA A 9 0.93 58.95 32.50
C ALA A 9 1.82 60.20 32.52
N VAL A 10 1.51 61.16 31.64
CA VAL A 10 1.99 62.54 31.72
C VAL A 10 0.79 63.40 32.06
N MET A 11 0.76 63.98 33.26
CA MET A 11 -0.19 65.02 33.64
C MET A 11 0.53 66.30 34.04
N ALA A 12 -0.06 67.39 33.59
CA ALA A 12 0.45 68.74 33.55
C ALA A 12 0.22 69.52 34.86
N SER A 13 1.11 70.48 35.10
CA SER A 13 0.89 71.83 35.62
C SER A 13 -0.03 72.07 36.83
N MET A 14 0.55 72.62 37.91
CA MET A 14 0.02 73.85 38.54
C MET A 14 1.04 74.52 39.47
N ALA A 15 1.12 75.85 39.36
CA ALA A 15 2.04 76.75 40.04
C ALA A 15 1.58 77.15 41.45
N THR A 16 2.50 77.52 42.34
CA THR A 16 2.37 78.67 43.28
C THR A 16 3.68 79.01 44.01
N LEU A 17 4.18 80.22 43.70
CA LEU A 17 4.88 81.26 44.48
C LEU A 17 5.26 81.02 45.97
N ALA A 18 6.50 81.37 46.36
CA ALA A 18 6.85 82.62 47.11
C ALA A 18 8.18 82.56 47.89
N GLY A 19 8.95 83.66 47.82
CA GLY A 19 9.99 84.11 48.79
C GLY A 19 11.39 83.52 48.60
N GLY A 20 12.50 84.26 48.46
CA GLY A 20 12.79 85.69 48.56
C GLY A 20 14.23 85.88 49.06
N CYS A 21 15.03 86.68 48.33
CA CYS A 21 16.31 87.34 48.66
C CYS A 21 17.53 86.45 48.98
N ALA A 22 18.78 86.75 48.61
CA ALA A 22 19.40 87.81 47.82
C ALA A 22 20.88 87.39 47.61
N SER A 23 21.53 87.84 46.54
CA SER A 23 22.87 88.47 46.59
C SER A 23 23.58 88.39 45.23
N THR A 24 24.06 89.56 44.80
CA THR A 24 25.26 89.78 43.97
C THR A 24 25.16 89.41 42.49
N GLN A 25 25.25 90.42 41.61
CA GLN A 25 26.49 90.93 41.01
C GLN A 25 26.09 91.77 39.79
N GLU A 26 26.71 92.93 39.60
CA GLU A 26 26.59 93.68 38.34
C GLU A 26 26.87 92.74 37.16
N VAL A 27 25.86 92.53 36.31
CA VAL A 27 26.01 91.78 35.06
C VAL A 27 26.70 92.70 34.07
N ALA A 28 28.03 92.79 34.19
CA ALA A 28 28.90 93.17 33.09
C ALA A 28 29.04 91.97 32.15
N ASN A 29 27.98 91.65 31.40
CA ASN A 29 28.06 90.74 30.26
C ASN A 29 26.85 90.96 29.37
N ALA A 30 26.80 92.14 28.73
CA ALA A 30 26.20 92.20 27.41
C ALA A 30 26.97 91.20 26.53
N PRO A 31 26.30 90.36 25.71
CA PRO A 31 27.00 89.48 24.80
C PRO A 31 27.93 90.34 23.94
N VAL A 32 29.23 90.08 24.04
CA VAL A 32 30.23 90.71 23.17
C VAL A 32 29.82 90.37 21.73
N PRO A 33 29.73 91.35 20.81
CA PRO A 33 29.40 91.05 19.43
C PRO A 33 30.38 90.00 18.91
N VAL A 34 29.85 88.87 18.46
CA VAL A 34 30.66 87.80 17.87
C VAL A 34 31.36 88.42 16.67
N ASP A 35 32.69 88.46 16.73
CA ASP A 35 33.50 88.97 15.62
C ASP A 35 33.09 88.23 14.33
N ALA A 36 32.93 88.97 13.24
CA ALA A 36 32.40 88.43 11.99
C ALA A 36 33.24 87.24 11.50
N GLN A 37 34.56 87.28 11.74
CA GLN A 37 35.48 86.17 11.46
C GLN A 37 35.16 84.92 12.29
N THR A 38 34.82 85.06 13.58
CA THR A 38 34.52 83.94 14.47
C THR A 38 33.17 83.28 14.13
N LEU A 39 32.16 84.08 13.76
CA LEU A 39 30.90 83.56 13.28
C LEU A 39 31.09 82.83 11.94
N GLN A 40 31.88 83.42 11.02
CA GLN A 40 32.17 82.82 9.72
C GLN A 40 32.95 81.50 9.86
N SER A 41 33.91 81.39 10.78
CA SER A 41 34.63 80.14 11.03
C SER A 41 33.73 79.06 11.63
N ASN A 42 32.80 79.44 12.52
CA ASN A 42 31.85 78.49 13.11
C ASN A 42 30.82 78.01 12.09
N LEU A 43 30.30 78.90 11.23
CA LEU A 43 29.40 78.54 10.13
C LEU A 43 30.10 77.64 9.12
N ALA A 44 31.34 77.96 8.72
CA ALA A 44 32.11 77.11 7.80
C ALA A 44 32.41 75.72 8.41
N SER A 45 32.72 75.66 9.71
CA SER A 45 32.89 74.40 10.44
C SER A 45 31.59 73.59 10.50
N GLN A 46 30.46 74.27 10.74
CA GLN A 46 29.14 73.64 10.80
C GLN A 46 28.67 73.13 9.42
N GLU A 47 28.89 73.90 8.35
CA GLU A 47 28.63 73.50 6.97
C GLU A 47 29.47 72.27 6.59
N ALA A 48 30.76 72.26 6.93
CA ALA A 48 31.62 71.10 6.71
C ALA A 48 31.14 69.86 7.49
N SER A 49 30.69 70.04 8.73
CA SER A 49 30.11 68.97 9.56
C SER A 49 28.83 68.39 8.95
N ILE A 50 27.91 69.24 8.50
CA ILE A 50 26.66 68.82 7.84
C ILE A 50 26.96 68.06 6.55
N VAL A 51 27.87 68.55 5.72
CA VAL A 51 28.28 67.87 4.48
C VAL A 51 28.90 66.50 4.79
N ASN A 52 29.72 66.41 5.84
CA ASN A 52 30.31 65.13 6.26
C ASN A 52 29.25 64.14 6.74
N VAL A 53 28.26 64.57 7.52
CA VAL A 53 27.15 63.70 7.97
C VAL A 53 26.30 63.24 6.79
N ILE A 54 26.00 64.13 5.83
CA ILE A 54 25.26 63.78 4.61
C ILE A 54 26.06 62.76 3.77
N ALA A 55 27.36 63.00 3.58
CA ALA A 55 28.24 62.08 2.84
C ALA A 55 28.34 60.72 3.54
N GLN A 56 28.42 60.69 4.87
CA GLN A 56 28.39 59.45 5.65
C GLN A 56 27.06 58.71 5.51
N ALA A 57 25.93 59.42 5.61
CA ALA A 57 24.60 58.84 5.44
C ALA A 57 24.39 58.28 4.02
N GLN A 58 24.84 58.99 3.00
CA GLN A 58 24.79 58.51 1.60
C GLN A 58 25.66 57.26 1.41
N ASN A 59 26.86 57.24 1.98
CA ASN A 59 27.73 56.07 1.89
C ASN A 59 27.13 54.85 2.60
N GLN A 60 26.52 55.05 3.79
CA GLN A 60 25.80 53.99 4.51
C GLN A 60 24.60 53.48 3.71
N GLN A 61 23.83 54.38 3.08
CA GLN A 61 22.70 54.00 2.24
C GLN A 61 23.16 53.22 1.00
N GLN A 62 24.25 53.65 0.36
CA GLN A 62 24.83 52.95 -0.79
C GLN A 62 25.30 51.54 -0.41
N GLN A 63 26.02 51.40 0.71
CA GLN A 63 26.44 50.11 1.24
C GLN A 63 25.25 49.19 1.53
N HIS A 64 24.16 49.73 2.06
CA HIS A 64 22.96 48.96 2.33
C HIS A 64 22.27 48.48 1.05
N LEU A 65 22.18 49.33 0.02
CA LEU A 65 21.64 48.97 -1.29
C LEU A 65 22.49 47.90 -1.98
N ASP A 66 23.81 48.02 -1.92
CA ASP A 66 24.74 47.04 -2.51
C ASP A 66 24.63 45.69 -1.80
N ALA A 67 24.48 45.68 -0.47
CA ALA A 67 24.25 44.46 0.30
C ALA A 67 22.93 43.77 -0.07
N LEU A 68 21.84 44.54 -0.18
CA LEU A 68 20.53 44.04 -0.64
C LEU A 68 20.61 43.45 -2.05
N ASN A 69 21.28 44.13 -2.98
CA ASN A 69 21.44 43.66 -4.36
C ASN A 69 22.24 42.35 -4.41
N THR A 70 23.29 42.25 -3.60
CA THR A 70 24.08 41.01 -3.47
C THR A 70 23.22 39.85 -2.95
N GLN A 71 22.36 40.11 -1.96
CA GLN A 71 21.46 39.10 -1.41
C GLN A 71 20.40 38.66 -2.44
N LEU A 72 19.84 39.61 -3.21
CA LEU A 72 18.90 39.30 -4.30
C LEU A 72 19.56 38.46 -5.39
N GLN A 73 20.79 38.77 -5.78
CA GLN A 73 21.53 37.95 -6.75
C GLN A 73 21.77 36.53 -6.21
N GLY A 74 22.11 36.39 -4.93
CA GLY A 74 22.27 35.08 -4.28
C GLY A 74 20.98 34.26 -4.30
N LEU A 75 19.85 34.88 -3.96
CA LEU A 75 18.53 34.26 -4.01
C LEU A 75 18.13 33.90 -5.45
N GLN A 76 18.37 34.77 -6.43
CA GLN A 76 18.12 34.49 -7.84
C GLN A 76 18.95 33.30 -8.35
N GLN A 77 20.22 33.19 -7.93
CA GLN A 77 21.05 32.04 -8.25
C GLN A 77 20.54 30.76 -7.60
N GLN A 78 20.07 30.82 -6.35
CA GLN A 78 19.43 29.68 -5.69
C GLN A 78 18.14 29.27 -6.40
N MET A 79 17.28 30.22 -6.78
CA MET A 79 16.09 29.95 -7.57
C MET A 79 16.42 29.31 -8.91
N LYS A 80 17.46 29.79 -9.62
CA LYS A 80 17.91 29.18 -10.88
C LYS A 80 18.42 27.75 -10.70
N LYS A 81 19.04 27.43 -9.56
CA LYS A 81 19.45 26.05 -9.22
C LYS A 81 18.24 25.15 -8.93
N LEU A 82 17.20 25.68 -8.29
CA LEU A 82 15.98 24.94 -7.95
C LEU A 82 15.01 24.79 -9.14
N GLN A 83 15.04 25.73 -10.10
CA GLN A 83 14.18 25.73 -11.30
C GLN A 83 14.81 25.02 -12.50
N GLN A 84 16.05 24.56 -12.41
CA GLN A 84 16.59 23.65 -13.42
C GLN A 84 15.97 22.27 -13.18
N PRO A 85 15.11 21.76 -14.07
CA PRO A 85 14.73 20.36 -13.98
C PRO A 85 16.03 19.54 -14.01
N PRO A 86 16.09 18.39 -13.31
CA PRO A 86 17.21 17.49 -13.43
C PRO A 86 17.50 17.29 -14.91
N LYS A 87 18.72 17.62 -15.36
CA LYS A 87 19.18 17.20 -16.68
C LYS A 87 19.50 15.71 -16.58
N GLU A 88 18.47 14.92 -16.31
CA GLU A 88 18.45 13.53 -16.68
C GLU A 88 18.59 13.53 -18.19
N THR A 89 19.79 13.18 -18.64
CA THR A 89 19.94 12.71 -20.00
C THR A 89 19.02 11.51 -20.06
N ILE A 90 17.83 11.68 -20.62
CA ILE A 90 16.94 10.59 -20.98
C ILE A 90 17.74 9.82 -22.03
N LYS A 91 18.57 8.87 -21.58
CA LYS A 91 18.87 7.72 -22.40
C LYS A 91 17.50 7.11 -22.62
N GLU A 92 17.03 7.18 -23.85
CA GLU A 92 15.85 6.45 -24.29
C GLU A 92 16.05 5.01 -23.79
N VAL A 93 15.34 4.67 -22.72
CA VAL A 93 15.27 3.29 -22.26
C VAL A 93 14.55 2.61 -23.39
N GLN A 94 15.32 1.89 -24.22
CA GLN A 94 14.73 0.96 -25.16
C GLN A 94 13.80 0.09 -24.33
N VAL A 95 12.50 0.32 -24.46
CA VAL A 95 11.50 -0.57 -23.90
C VAL A 95 11.86 -1.91 -24.51
N PRO A 96 12.27 -2.92 -23.73
CA PRO A 96 12.58 -4.22 -24.30
C PRO A 96 11.38 -4.62 -25.16
N ALA A 97 11.67 -5.24 -26.32
CA ALA A 97 10.66 -5.73 -27.24
C ALA A 97 9.50 -6.36 -26.45
N PRO A 98 8.23 -6.19 -26.87
CA PRO A 98 7.09 -6.73 -26.15
C PRO A 98 7.42 -8.16 -25.73
N CYS A 99 7.46 -8.41 -24.42
CA CYS A 99 7.75 -9.74 -23.92
C CYS A 99 6.83 -10.70 -24.66
N GLU A 100 7.39 -11.74 -25.26
CA GLU A 100 6.58 -12.78 -25.89
C GLU A 100 5.51 -13.22 -24.88
N ALA A 101 4.27 -13.35 -25.35
CA ALA A 101 3.17 -13.74 -24.49
C ALA A 101 3.58 -15.02 -23.74
N SER A 102 3.41 -15.02 -22.41
CA SER A 102 3.79 -16.15 -21.57
C SER A 102 3.24 -17.43 -22.21
N PRO A 103 4.06 -18.49 -22.37
CA PRO A 103 3.59 -19.76 -22.95
C PRO A 103 2.50 -20.42 -22.09
N ILE A 104 2.31 -19.95 -20.86
CA ILE A 104 1.25 -20.37 -19.95
C ILE A 104 -0.10 -19.73 -20.34
N GLY A 105 -0.10 -18.60 -21.05
CA GLY A 105 -1.30 -17.86 -21.42
C GLY A 105 -2.13 -17.46 -20.20
N ASP A 106 -3.44 -17.66 -20.30
CA ASP A 106 -4.41 -17.39 -19.22
C ASP A 106 -4.68 -18.61 -18.32
N LYS A 107 -3.82 -19.64 -18.38
CA LYS A 107 -4.01 -20.87 -17.60
C LYS A 107 -3.84 -20.62 -16.11
N TYR A 108 -4.67 -21.28 -15.32
CA TYR A 108 -4.63 -21.23 -13.88
C TYR A 108 -3.44 -22.04 -13.33
N ILE A 109 -2.66 -21.47 -12.42
CA ILE A 109 -1.47 -22.14 -11.87
C ILE A 109 -1.87 -22.84 -10.57
N LEU A 110 -1.81 -24.17 -10.57
CA LEU A 110 -2.09 -25.02 -9.41
C LEU A 110 -0.78 -25.53 -8.80
N GLY A 111 -0.72 -25.71 -7.48
CA GLY A 111 0.35 -26.45 -6.83
C GLY A 111 0.22 -27.98 -7.00
N GLU A 112 1.17 -28.74 -6.45
CA GLU A 112 1.08 -30.20 -6.33
C GLU A 112 -0.13 -30.63 -5.49
N VAL A 113 -0.48 -29.82 -4.49
CA VAL A 113 -1.63 -30.02 -3.61
C VAL A 113 -2.43 -28.73 -3.50
N GLU A 114 -3.75 -28.82 -3.60
CA GLU A 114 -4.65 -27.67 -3.44
C GLU A 114 -5.81 -27.99 -2.50
N SER A 115 -6.40 -26.95 -1.90
CA SER A 115 -7.63 -27.08 -1.12
C SER A 115 -8.83 -26.94 -2.06
N VAL A 116 -9.63 -28.00 -2.18
CA VAL A 116 -10.76 -28.05 -3.12
C VAL A 116 -12.05 -28.25 -2.36
N PHE A 117 -12.99 -27.31 -2.54
CA PHE A 117 -14.34 -27.43 -2.02
C PHE A 117 -15.25 -28.15 -3.01
N ILE A 118 -16.07 -29.08 -2.52
CA ILE A 118 -17.07 -29.81 -3.30
C ILE A 118 -18.46 -29.37 -2.84
N ASP A 119 -19.25 -28.77 -3.73
CA ASP A 119 -20.57 -28.22 -3.40
C ASP A 119 -21.54 -29.31 -2.93
N GLU A 120 -21.54 -30.47 -3.58
CA GLU A 120 -22.42 -31.61 -3.26
C GLU A 120 -22.17 -32.20 -1.87
N LEU A 121 -20.94 -32.06 -1.36
CA LEU A 121 -20.55 -32.57 -0.04
C LEU A 121 -20.52 -31.48 1.03
N ASN A 122 -20.55 -30.21 0.60
CA ASN A 122 -20.37 -29.03 1.42
C ASN A 122 -19.12 -29.14 2.31
N ALA A 123 -18.01 -29.55 1.71
CA ALA A 123 -16.76 -29.86 2.39
C ALA A 123 -15.54 -29.56 1.53
N SER A 124 -14.41 -29.25 2.18
CA SER A 124 -13.11 -29.05 1.52
C SER A 124 -12.18 -30.21 1.77
N PHE A 125 -11.38 -30.55 0.77
CA PHE A 125 -10.44 -31.66 0.80
C PHE A 125 -9.05 -31.18 0.37
N ASP A 126 -8.03 -31.64 1.09
CA ASP A 126 -6.67 -31.56 0.59
C ASP A 126 -6.56 -32.51 -0.60
N THR A 127 -6.23 -31.94 -1.75
CA THR A 127 -6.42 -32.59 -3.05
C THR A 127 -5.12 -32.69 -3.79
N ARG A 128 -4.78 -33.91 -4.22
CA ARG A 128 -3.61 -34.14 -5.08
C ARG A 128 -3.94 -33.72 -6.52
N ILE A 129 -3.11 -32.85 -7.08
CA ILE A 129 -3.16 -32.48 -8.49
C ILE A 129 -2.22 -33.43 -9.26
N ASP A 130 -2.81 -34.42 -9.94
CA ASP A 130 -2.06 -35.54 -10.52
C ASP A 130 -2.08 -35.51 -12.05
N THR A 131 -0.99 -35.07 -12.66
CA THR A 131 -0.81 -35.09 -14.12
C THR A 131 -0.57 -36.51 -14.67
N GLY A 132 -0.31 -37.51 -13.84
CA GLY A 132 -0.18 -38.92 -14.22
C GLY A 132 -1.54 -39.63 -14.38
N ALA A 133 -2.57 -39.16 -13.69
CA ALA A 133 -3.92 -39.72 -13.77
C ALA A 133 -4.75 -39.08 -14.90
N GLU A 134 -5.51 -39.89 -15.64
CA GLU A 134 -6.47 -39.36 -16.63
C GLU A 134 -7.72 -38.77 -15.97
N SER A 135 -8.32 -39.51 -15.03
CA SER A 135 -9.58 -39.19 -14.36
C SER A 135 -9.38 -38.73 -12.92
N SER A 136 -10.31 -37.91 -12.44
CA SER A 136 -10.41 -37.52 -11.03
C SER A 136 -11.13 -38.59 -10.19
N SER A 137 -10.86 -38.63 -8.90
CA SER A 137 -11.46 -39.61 -7.98
C SER A 137 -11.56 -39.09 -6.57
N LEU A 138 -12.58 -39.56 -5.84
CA LEU A 138 -12.86 -39.23 -4.45
C LEU A 138 -12.83 -40.51 -3.59
N ASP A 139 -12.22 -40.42 -2.41
CA ASP A 139 -12.29 -41.43 -1.37
C ASP A 139 -13.74 -41.56 -0.89
N ALA A 140 -14.29 -42.75 -1.12
CA ALA A 140 -15.66 -43.07 -0.79
C ALA A 140 -15.73 -44.51 -0.28
N ARG A 141 -16.39 -44.69 0.87
CA ARG A 141 -16.57 -45.99 1.53
C ARG A 141 -18.04 -46.39 1.52
N ASN A 142 -18.31 -47.66 1.83
CA ASN A 142 -19.68 -48.20 1.89
C ASN A 142 -20.52 -47.84 0.64
N ILE A 143 -19.91 -48.02 -0.54
CA ILE A 143 -20.51 -47.68 -1.83
C ILE A 143 -21.63 -48.69 -2.14
N ILE A 144 -22.88 -48.21 -2.14
CA ILE A 144 -24.07 -49.02 -2.38
C ILE A 144 -24.86 -48.42 -3.54
N LEU A 145 -25.04 -49.20 -4.61
CA LEU A 145 -25.87 -48.81 -5.75
C LEU A 145 -27.35 -49.10 -5.46
N PHE A 146 -28.23 -48.18 -5.87
CA PHE A 146 -29.67 -48.37 -5.76
C PHE A 146 -30.42 -47.62 -6.87
N GLU A 147 -31.65 -48.04 -7.13
CA GLU A 147 -32.52 -47.37 -8.10
C GLU A 147 -33.47 -46.40 -7.38
N ARG A 148 -33.63 -45.19 -7.93
CA ARG A 148 -34.62 -44.21 -7.51
C ARG A 148 -35.20 -43.55 -8.75
N ASP A 149 -36.52 -43.63 -8.89
CA ASP A 149 -37.29 -43.05 -10.02
C ASP A 149 -36.79 -43.50 -11.40
N GLY A 150 -36.40 -44.78 -11.54
CA GLY A 150 -35.88 -45.35 -12.80
C GLY A 150 -34.46 -44.89 -13.18
N ALA A 151 -33.77 -44.15 -12.29
CA ALA A 151 -32.38 -43.76 -12.44
C ALA A 151 -31.49 -44.54 -11.47
N GLN A 152 -30.25 -44.78 -11.88
CA GLN A 152 -29.22 -45.38 -11.02
C GLN A 152 -28.60 -44.31 -10.10
N TRP A 153 -28.59 -44.60 -8.81
CA TRP A 153 -28.01 -43.78 -7.76
C TRP A 153 -26.95 -44.57 -6.98
N VAL A 154 -26.10 -43.83 -6.28
CA VAL A 154 -25.09 -44.38 -5.39
C VAL A 154 -25.18 -43.71 -4.03
N ARG A 155 -25.17 -44.51 -2.97
CA ARG A 155 -24.98 -44.08 -1.58
C ARG A 155 -23.55 -44.40 -1.17
N PHE A 156 -22.87 -43.47 -0.51
CA PHE A 156 -21.48 -43.63 -0.12
C PHE A 156 -21.14 -42.73 1.07
N ASP A 157 -20.12 -43.12 1.84
CA ASP A 157 -19.63 -42.38 2.99
C ASP A 157 -18.31 -41.68 2.66
N VAL A 158 -18.19 -40.42 3.10
CA VAL A 158 -16.99 -39.60 2.93
C VAL A 158 -16.47 -39.14 4.28
N MET A 159 -15.15 -39.26 4.48
CA MET A 159 -14.46 -38.88 5.71
C MET A 159 -14.09 -37.39 5.70
N ILE A 160 -15.06 -36.53 6.04
CA ILE A 160 -14.88 -35.06 6.00
C ILE A 160 -14.13 -34.52 7.22
N ASN A 161 -14.28 -35.16 8.38
CA ASN A 161 -13.74 -34.68 9.66
C ASN A 161 -12.44 -35.40 10.07
N GLY A 162 -11.72 -35.97 9.10
CA GLY A 162 -10.54 -36.82 9.32
C GLY A 162 -10.86 -38.31 9.32
N ALA A 163 -9.82 -39.14 9.23
CA ALA A 163 -9.94 -40.58 9.03
C ALA A 163 -10.57 -41.34 10.23
N ASP A 164 -10.42 -40.80 11.44
CA ASP A 164 -10.92 -41.40 12.69
C ASP A 164 -12.35 -40.96 13.05
N ALA A 165 -12.89 -39.97 12.34
CA ALA A 165 -14.24 -39.50 12.54
C ALA A 165 -15.24 -40.37 11.78
N PRO A 166 -16.50 -40.48 12.24
CA PRO A 166 -17.53 -41.17 11.47
C PRO A 166 -17.71 -40.50 10.11
N GLY A 167 -17.76 -41.33 9.07
CA GLY A 167 -18.04 -40.88 7.71
C GLY A 167 -19.44 -40.28 7.61
N LYS A 168 -19.58 -39.26 6.78
CA LYS A 168 -20.89 -38.68 6.44
C LYS A 168 -21.41 -39.34 5.18
N THR A 169 -22.65 -39.81 5.22
CA THR A 169 -23.32 -40.45 4.09
C THR A 169 -23.87 -39.43 3.10
N PHE A 170 -23.67 -39.70 1.82
CA PHE A 170 -24.17 -38.92 0.71
C PHE A 170 -24.83 -39.83 -0.33
N GLU A 171 -25.71 -39.24 -1.13
CA GLU A 171 -26.35 -39.90 -2.26
C GLU A 171 -26.21 -39.03 -3.50
N SER A 172 -25.86 -39.64 -4.63
CA SER A 172 -25.78 -38.93 -5.91
C SER A 172 -26.20 -39.81 -7.07
N LYS A 173 -26.62 -39.19 -8.16
CA LYS A 173 -26.96 -39.87 -9.41
C LYS A 173 -25.69 -40.36 -10.08
N VAL A 174 -25.68 -41.61 -10.54
CA VAL A 174 -24.55 -42.16 -11.29
C VAL A 174 -24.61 -41.64 -12.72
N VAL A 175 -23.56 -40.92 -13.16
CA VAL A 175 -23.48 -40.40 -14.54
C VAL A 175 -22.93 -41.43 -15.52
N ARG A 176 -22.02 -42.30 -15.06
CA ARG A 176 -21.49 -43.42 -15.84
C ARG A 176 -20.78 -44.42 -14.92
N PHE A 177 -20.38 -45.54 -15.49
CA PHE A 177 -19.50 -46.52 -14.85
C PHE A 177 -18.15 -46.56 -15.56
N VAL A 178 -17.07 -46.64 -14.79
CA VAL A 178 -15.72 -46.87 -15.32
C VAL A 178 -15.34 -48.31 -15.03
N ARG A 179 -14.85 -49.02 -16.05
CA ARG A 179 -14.39 -50.40 -15.91
C ARG A 179 -12.99 -50.42 -15.28
N ILE A 180 -12.83 -51.20 -14.22
CA ILE A 180 -11.53 -51.49 -13.62
C ILE A 180 -10.85 -52.53 -14.51
N LYS A 181 -9.65 -52.24 -15.00
CA LYS A 181 -8.79 -53.23 -15.67
C LYS A 181 -8.08 -54.04 -14.59
N GLN A 182 -8.79 -54.96 -13.94
CA GLN A 182 -8.17 -55.99 -13.12
C GLN A 182 -8.41 -57.35 -13.78
N ASP A 183 -7.41 -58.22 -13.68
CA ASP A 183 -7.45 -59.58 -14.21
C ASP A 183 -8.65 -60.33 -13.63
N ALA A 184 -9.32 -61.08 -14.51
CA ALA A 184 -10.59 -61.73 -14.26
C ALA A 184 -10.61 -62.55 -12.96
N ASP A 185 -11.44 -62.16 -11.98
CA ASP A 185 -12.21 -63.10 -11.13
C ASP A 185 -13.11 -62.47 -10.04
N GLU A 186 -13.19 -61.14 -9.88
CA GLU A 186 -14.10 -60.54 -8.88
C GLU A 186 -15.38 -59.93 -9.47
N LYS A 187 -16.53 -60.37 -8.92
CA LYS A 187 -17.87 -59.85 -9.20
C LYS A 187 -18.00 -58.41 -8.65
N ASP A 188 -17.49 -57.42 -9.37
CA ASP A 188 -18.15 -56.14 -9.73
C ASP A 188 -17.09 -55.13 -10.24
N ASP A 189 -16.70 -55.29 -11.50
CA ASP A 189 -15.60 -54.58 -12.20
C ASP A 189 -15.85 -53.07 -12.45
N ARG A 190 -16.82 -52.43 -11.81
CA ARG A 190 -17.31 -51.10 -12.22
C ARG A 190 -17.36 -50.10 -11.07
N ARG A 191 -16.72 -48.95 -11.29
CA ARG A 191 -16.76 -47.82 -10.36
C ARG A 191 -17.85 -46.84 -10.78
N PRO A 192 -18.79 -46.47 -9.88
CA PRO A 192 -19.73 -45.41 -10.17
C PRO A 192 -19.01 -44.07 -10.24
N VAL A 193 -19.44 -43.26 -11.20
CA VAL A 193 -18.96 -41.89 -11.38
C VAL A 193 -20.10 -40.94 -11.03
N ILE A 194 -19.79 -39.92 -10.26
CA ILE A 194 -20.71 -38.83 -9.94
C ILE A 194 -20.21 -37.54 -10.58
N HIS A 195 -21.13 -36.63 -10.85
CA HIS A 195 -20.80 -35.27 -11.25
C HIS A 195 -20.68 -34.38 -10.00
N ALA A 196 -19.71 -33.48 -9.98
CA ALA A 196 -19.44 -32.61 -8.85
C ALA A 196 -18.99 -31.22 -9.27
N HIS A 197 -19.43 -30.20 -8.52
CA HIS A 197 -18.98 -28.82 -8.66
C HIS A 197 -17.88 -28.53 -7.65
N LEU A 198 -16.73 -28.10 -8.18
CA LEU A 198 -15.50 -27.86 -7.44
C LEU A 198 -15.18 -26.37 -7.39
N LYS A 199 -14.61 -25.94 -6.26
CA LYS A 199 -14.02 -24.60 -6.11
C LYS A 199 -12.60 -24.69 -5.59
N ILE A 200 -11.68 -24.01 -6.27
CA ILE A 200 -10.25 -23.92 -5.91
C ILE A 200 -9.87 -22.44 -5.84
N GLY A 201 -9.84 -21.89 -4.63
CA GLY A 201 -9.75 -20.44 -4.41
C GLY A 201 -10.89 -19.69 -5.11
N LYS A 202 -10.56 -18.91 -6.15
CA LYS A 202 -11.53 -18.14 -6.95
C LYS A 202 -12.05 -18.88 -8.18
N TYR A 203 -11.43 -20.00 -8.54
CA TYR A 203 -11.81 -20.77 -9.70
C TYR A 203 -12.91 -21.76 -9.35
N ALA A 204 -13.96 -21.82 -10.17
CA ALA A 204 -15.05 -22.78 -10.02
C ALA A 204 -15.18 -23.57 -11.33
N ALA A 205 -15.31 -24.89 -11.23
CA ALA A 205 -15.47 -25.77 -12.37
C ALA A 205 -16.19 -27.05 -11.97
N GLU A 206 -16.72 -27.75 -12.96
CA GLU A 206 -17.37 -29.04 -12.78
C GLU A 206 -16.44 -30.18 -13.22
N THR A 207 -16.59 -31.35 -12.60
CA THR A 207 -15.86 -32.55 -13.02
C THR A 207 -16.60 -33.83 -12.66
N ASP A 208 -16.14 -34.91 -13.27
CA ASP A 208 -16.56 -36.27 -12.94
C ASP A 208 -15.61 -36.87 -11.89
N LEU A 209 -16.17 -37.38 -10.79
CA LEU A 209 -15.41 -38.05 -9.74
C LEU A 209 -15.73 -39.54 -9.73
N ASN A 210 -14.69 -40.35 -9.91
CA ASN A 210 -14.78 -41.80 -9.67
C ASN A 210 -14.84 -42.04 -8.15
N LEU A 211 -15.86 -42.76 -7.69
CA LEU A 211 -15.95 -43.19 -6.30
C LEU A 211 -15.15 -44.48 -6.11
N THR A 212 -14.20 -44.47 -5.19
CA THR A 212 -13.34 -45.62 -4.89
C THR A 212 -12.81 -45.52 -3.47
N ASP A 213 -12.57 -46.65 -2.83
CA ASP A 213 -11.86 -46.68 -1.55
C ASP A 213 -10.39 -46.31 -1.80
N ARG A 214 -9.96 -45.20 -1.21
CA ARG A 214 -8.60 -44.66 -1.24
C ARG A 214 -8.08 -44.44 0.17
N SER A 215 -8.63 -45.14 1.17
CA SER A 215 -8.24 -45.03 2.58
C SER A 215 -6.75 -45.30 2.85
N HIS A 216 -6.08 -45.99 1.94
CA HIS A 216 -4.64 -46.27 1.98
C HIS A 216 -3.77 -45.12 1.43
N LEU A 217 -4.37 -44.05 0.90
CA LEU A 217 -3.69 -42.89 0.33
C LEU A 217 -3.86 -41.66 1.22
N GLU A 218 -2.89 -40.75 1.13
CA GLU A 218 -2.86 -39.52 1.93
C GLU A 218 -3.95 -38.52 1.55
N TYR A 219 -4.24 -38.38 0.24
CA TYR A 219 -5.17 -37.39 -0.27
C TYR A 219 -6.52 -38.02 -0.63
N PRO A 220 -7.62 -37.63 0.03
CA PRO A 220 -8.95 -38.19 -0.24
C PRO A 220 -9.49 -37.76 -1.61
N LEU A 221 -9.07 -36.62 -2.14
CA LEU A 221 -9.44 -36.16 -3.48
C LEU A 221 -8.21 -36.13 -4.39
N LEU A 222 -8.40 -36.56 -5.63
CA LEU A 222 -7.41 -36.47 -6.69
C LEU A 222 -8.05 -35.85 -7.93
N LEU A 223 -7.39 -34.84 -8.51
CA LEU A 223 -7.77 -34.25 -9.79
C LEU A 223 -6.79 -34.67 -10.89
N GLY A 224 -7.32 -35.32 -11.91
CA GLY A 224 -6.54 -35.83 -13.05
C GLY A 224 -6.45 -34.84 -14.22
N ARG A 225 -5.71 -35.23 -15.26
CA ARG A 225 -5.50 -34.43 -16.47
C ARG A 225 -6.80 -33.99 -17.14
N LYS A 226 -7.88 -34.79 -17.13
CA LYS A 226 -9.15 -34.41 -17.76
C LYS A 226 -9.71 -33.11 -17.16
N PHE A 227 -9.55 -32.89 -15.85
CA PHE A 227 -9.96 -31.66 -15.19
C PHE A 227 -9.06 -30.49 -15.61
N MET A 228 -7.74 -30.68 -15.58
CA MET A 228 -6.76 -29.61 -15.82
C MET A 228 -6.57 -29.24 -17.29
N LYS A 229 -7.00 -30.10 -18.22
CA LYS A 229 -6.78 -29.95 -19.64
C LYS A 229 -7.29 -28.60 -20.11
N ASP A 230 -6.43 -27.86 -20.82
CA ASP A 230 -6.70 -26.55 -21.40
C ASP A 230 -6.98 -25.40 -20.40
N ILE A 231 -7.10 -25.69 -19.09
CA ILE A 231 -7.43 -24.69 -18.06
C ILE A 231 -6.28 -24.38 -17.09
N ALA A 232 -5.34 -25.30 -16.88
CA ALA A 232 -4.36 -25.16 -15.80
C ALA A 232 -2.95 -25.67 -16.15
N VAL A 233 -1.97 -25.16 -15.40
CA VAL A 233 -0.58 -25.63 -15.33
C VAL A 233 -0.26 -25.98 -13.88
N VAL A 234 0.53 -27.02 -13.66
CA VAL A 234 0.87 -27.51 -12.32
C VAL A 234 2.32 -27.14 -12.00
N ASP A 235 2.53 -26.37 -10.94
CA ASP A 235 3.83 -26.14 -10.32
C ASP A 235 4.03 -27.12 -9.15
N VAL A 236 4.82 -28.15 -9.40
CA VAL A 236 5.09 -29.21 -8.42
C VAL A 236 5.96 -28.75 -7.25
N GLY A 237 6.56 -27.56 -7.31
CA GLY A 237 7.34 -26.98 -6.21
C GLY A 237 6.50 -26.24 -5.18
N GLN A 238 5.20 -26.08 -5.43
CA GLN A 238 4.28 -25.29 -4.61
C GLN A 238 3.11 -26.13 -4.13
N ALA A 239 2.49 -25.70 -3.04
CA ALA A 239 1.26 -26.28 -2.52
C ALA A 239 0.37 -25.18 -1.93
N TYR A 240 -0.94 -25.34 -2.08
CA TYR A 240 -1.97 -24.43 -1.58
C TYR A 240 -1.80 -22.99 -2.11
N LEU A 241 -1.50 -22.84 -3.40
CA LEU A 241 -1.34 -21.52 -4.04
C LEU A 241 -2.61 -20.66 -3.94
N HIS A 242 -3.76 -21.30 -3.75
CA HIS A 242 -5.05 -20.64 -3.67
C HIS A 242 -5.63 -20.56 -2.25
N GLY A 243 -4.81 -20.83 -1.25
CA GLY A 243 -5.18 -20.82 0.17
C GLY A 243 -5.91 -22.09 0.61
N LYS A 244 -6.00 -22.29 1.93
CA LYS A 244 -6.81 -23.36 2.51
C LYS A 244 -8.21 -22.85 2.82
N ALA A 245 -9.18 -23.76 2.91
CA ALA A 245 -10.56 -23.43 3.27
C ALA A 245 -10.72 -22.64 4.59
N LYS A 246 -9.72 -22.70 5.50
CA LYS A 246 -9.71 -21.88 6.73
C LYS A 246 -9.37 -20.41 6.49
N ASP A 247 -8.76 -20.08 5.35
CA ASP A 247 -8.25 -18.74 5.01
C ASP A 247 -9.19 -17.96 4.09
N LEU A 248 -10.26 -18.60 3.57
CA LEU A 248 -11.34 -17.97 2.81
C LEU A 248 -12.39 -17.33 3.74
N VAL A 249 -11.95 -16.61 4.77
CA VAL A 249 -12.80 -15.68 5.51
C VAL A 249 -12.89 -14.39 4.69
N ILE A 250 -13.89 -14.35 3.82
CA ILE A 250 -14.60 -13.19 3.27
C ILE A 250 -13.87 -11.86 3.51
N SER A 251 -13.01 -11.45 2.57
CA SER A 251 -12.77 -10.03 2.33
C SER A 251 -13.95 -9.45 1.53
N SER A 252 -15.13 -9.40 2.15
CA SER A 252 -16.19 -8.49 1.70
C SER A 252 -15.71 -7.08 1.98
N HIS A 253 -15.16 -6.42 0.96
CA HIS A 253 -14.99 -4.99 0.96
C HIS A 253 -16.36 -4.32 0.87
N LYS A 254 -16.70 -3.69 2.00
CA LYS A 254 -17.25 -2.33 2.19
C LYS A 254 -18.00 -1.68 1.03
#